data_AF-F0G2W0-F1
#
_entry.id   AF-F0G2W0-F1
#
_cell.length_a   1.000
_cell.length_b   1.000
_cell.length_c   1.000
_cell.angle_alpha   90.00
_cell.angle_beta   90.00
_cell.angle_gamma   90.00
#
_symmetry.space_group_name_H-M   'P 1'
#
loop_
_entity.id
_entity.type
_entity.pdbx_description
1 polymer ?
#
loop_
_entity_poly.entity_id
_entity_poly.type
_entity_poly.pdbx_seq_one_letter_code
_entity_poly.pdbx_strand_id
1 'polypeptide(L)'
;MLTGALVFALVSADAQADADAAMAPQQAAAIDEAIAAEIADGHLAGAVVVTGDADGVRVRVARGLRVTGEHAEAMTVDTVFDLASLTKPVATAVATMQLAERGMLSLDAPAARYWPAFGAHGKAGITIRQLLAHVSGLPVGVSSSRALRSRAAVLADIVAMTPGAPAGTQVRYSDVNYVVLGEIVERISHRPLDVWCAAHVFGPLGMASTAFRPPAPLFARVAPTTVRDGHLLRGSVHDPLAAAMGGVAGNAGLFASADDLARFARMLMNGGALGAVRVLARRSIAALETPASLDAQGDLHTPGWAVGPPLTANRYRLAPGGA
;
A
#
# COMPACT_ATOMS: atom_id res chain seq x y z
N MET A 1 -15.90 -17.85 -55.04
CA MET A 1 -14.71 -17.04 -54.72
C MET A 1 -15.06 -16.14 -53.56
N LEU A 2 -14.60 -16.44 -52.35
CA LEU A 2 -14.73 -15.58 -51.18
C LEU A 2 -13.46 -14.75 -51.06
N THR A 3 -13.56 -13.46 -51.37
CA THR A 3 -12.53 -12.46 -51.10
C THR A 3 -12.69 -12.02 -49.65
N GLY A 4 -11.82 -12.52 -48.76
CA GLY A 4 -11.67 -11.97 -47.41
C GLY A 4 -10.68 -10.83 -47.44
N ALA A 5 -11.09 -9.64 -46.98
CA ALA A 5 -10.20 -8.52 -46.71
C ALA A 5 -9.85 -8.51 -45.22
N LEU A 6 -8.55 -8.49 -44.90
CA LEU A 6 -8.03 -8.25 -43.56
C LEU A 6 -7.71 -6.75 -43.44
N VAL A 7 -8.38 -6.03 -42.54
CA VAL A 7 -8.07 -4.63 -42.23
C VAL A 7 -7.22 -4.58 -40.97
N PHE A 8 -5.99 -4.09 -41.08
CA PHE A 8 -5.15 -3.72 -39.94
C PHE A 8 -5.26 -2.21 -39.72
N ALA A 9 -5.79 -1.80 -38.58
CA ALA A 9 -5.72 -0.42 -38.13
C ALA A 9 -4.62 -0.31 -37.06
N LEU A 10 -3.48 0.28 -37.45
CA LEU A 10 -2.47 0.73 -36.50
C LEU A 10 -2.82 2.18 -36.13
N VAL A 11 -3.38 2.37 -34.95
CA VAL A 11 -3.57 3.71 -34.38
C VAL A 11 -2.22 4.17 -33.86
N SER A 12 -1.76 5.33 -34.33
CA SER A 12 -0.51 5.93 -33.85
C SER A 12 -0.65 6.40 -32.39
N ALA A 13 0.44 6.37 -31.63
CA ALA A 13 0.46 6.83 -30.24
C ALA A 13 -0.02 8.29 -30.09
N ASP A 14 0.20 9.14 -31.10
CA ASP A 14 -0.27 10.53 -31.12
C ASP A 14 -1.79 10.62 -31.24
N ALA A 15 -2.41 9.80 -32.09
CA ALA A 15 -3.88 9.77 -32.22
C ALA A 15 -4.57 9.22 -30.95
N GLN A 16 -3.90 8.30 -30.24
CA GLN A 16 -4.37 7.79 -28.95
C GLN A 16 -4.24 8.86 -27.85
N ALA A 17 -3.12 9.59 -27.81
CA ALA A 17 -2.89 10.67 -26.85
C ALA A 17 -3.87 11.84 -27.04
N ASP A 18 -4.17 12.22 -28.27
CA ASP A 18 -5.17 13.25 -28.60
C ASP A 18 -6.59 12.82 -28.21
N ALA A 19 -6.94 11.53 -28.43
CA ALA A 19 -8.23 10.97 -28.01
C ALA A 19 -8.36 10.93 -26.47
N ASP A 20 -7.31 10.51 -25.75
CA ASP A 20 -7.28 10.48 -24.29
C ASP A 20 -7.38 11.91 -23.70
N ALA A 21 -6.71 12.89 -24.31
CA ALA A 21 -6.80 14.29 -23.91
C ALA A 21 -8.22 14.86 -24.13
N ALA A 22 -8.88 14.48 -25.22
CA ALA A 22 -10.25 14.88 -25.51
C ALA A 22 -11.28 14.24 -24.55
N MET A 23 -11.01 13.04 -24.04
CA MET A 23 -11.90 12.32 -23.10
C MET A 23 -11.72 12.74 -21.63
N ALA A 24 -10.58 13.34 -21.27
CA ALA A 24 -10.27 13.68 -19.88
C ALA A 24 -11.31 14.59 -19.18
N PRO A 25 -11.90 15.63 -19.82
CA PRO A 25 -12.95 16.43 -19.19
C PRO A 25 -14.23 15.63 -18.91
N GLN A 26 -14.64 14.75 -19.83
CA GLN A 26 -15.81 13.90 -19.65
C GLN A 26 -15.60 12.88 -18.54
N GLN A 27 -14.41 12.28 -18.46
CA GLN A 27 -14.03 11.37 -17.39
C GLN A 27 -13.98 12.09 -16.03
N ALA A 28 -13.44 13.32 -15.99
CA ALA A 28 -13.41 14.14 -14.77
C ALA A 28 -14.83 14.43 -14.26
N ALA A 29 -15.75 14.81 -15.14
CA ALA A 29 -17.15 15.04 -14.80
C ALA A 29 -17.82 13.77 -14.25
N ALA A 30 -17.61 12.62 -14.88
CA ALA A 30 -18.17 11.35 -14.41
C ALA A 30 -17.63 10.93 -13.03
N ILE A 31 -16.33 11.14 -12.79
CA ILE A 31 -15.71 10.89 -11.47
C ILE A 31 -16.27 11.84 -10.42
N ASP A 32 -16.39 13.13 -10.76
CA ASP A 32 -16.93 14.16 -9.87
C ASP A 32 -18.38 13.85 -9.46
N GLU A 33 -19.21 13.45 -10.42
CA GLU A 33 -20.60 13.03 -10.17
C GLU A 33 -20.66 11.76 -9.31
N ALA A 34 -19.78 10.78 -9.56
CA ALA A 34 -19.70 9.57 -8.73
C ALA A 34 -19.32 9.91 -7.28
N ILE A 35 -18.33 10.79 -7.06
CA ILE A 35 -17.96 11.26 -5.71
C ILE A 35 -19.14 12.01 -5.07
N ALA A 36 -19.83 12.86 -5.83
CA ALA A 36 -20.98 13.61 -5.33
C ALA A 36 -22.11 12.68 -4.87
N ALA A 37 -22.38 11.59 -5.60
CA ALA A 37 -23.35 10.58 -5.20
C ALA A 37 -22.97 9.91 -3.88
N GLU A 38 -21.72 9.47 -3.72
CA GLU A 38 -21.27 8.82 -2.47
C GLU A 38 -21.25 9.80 -1.27
N ILE A 39 -21.07 11.10 -1.50
CA ILE A 39 -21.25 12.14 -0.47
C ILE A 39 -22.72 12.29 -0.10
N ALA A 40 -23.61 12.36 -1.10
CA ALA A 40 -25.05 12.51 -0.88
C ALA A 40 -25.62 11.32 -0.10
N ASP A 41 -25.11 10.12 -0.36
CA ASP A 41 -25.47 8.88 0.34
C ASP A 41 -24.81 8.75 1.73
N GLY A 42 -23.92 9.69 2.10
CA GLY A 42 -23.24 9.71 3.40
C GLY A 42 -22.14 8.66 3.56
N HIS A 43 -21.69 8.02 2.48
CA HIS A 43 -20.64 7.00 2.52
C HIS A 43 -19.24 7.60 2.74
N LEU A 44 -19.02 8.84 2.27
CA LEU A 44 -17.76 9.55 2.44
C LEU A 44 -17.99 11.06 2.60
N ALA A 45 -17.07 11.74 3.29
CA ALA A 45 -17.10 13.20 3.44
C ALA A 45 -16.55 13.94 2.21
N GLY A 46 -15.56 13.32 1.55
CA GLY A 46 -14.89 13.84 0.37
C GLY A 46 -13.84 12.86 -0.12
N ALA A 47 -13.37 13.07 -1.36
CA ALA A 47 -12.41 12.18 -1.99
C ALA A 47 -11.47 12.95 -2.92
N VAL A 48 -10.29 12.38 -3.14
CA VAL A 48 -9.37 12.75 -4.22
C VAL A 48 -9.16 11.54 -5.10
N VAL A 49 -9.42 11.67 -6.40
CA VAL A 49 -9.23 10.61 -7.40
C VAL A 49 -8.27 11.10 -8.46
N VAL A 50 -7.28 10.26 -8.77
CA VAL A 50 -6.28 10.49 -9.82
C VAL A 50 -6.32 9.31 -10.78
N THR A 51 -6.42 9.58 -12.08
CA THR A 51 -6.35 8.55 -13.13
C THR A 51 -5.24 8.86 -14.13
N GLY A 52 -4.67 7.82 -14.70
CA GLY A 52 -3.57 7.92 -15.65
C GLY A 52 -3.03 6.56 -16.04
N ASP A 53 -1.89 6.58 -16.73
CA ASP A 53 -1.18 5.42 -17.25
C ASP A 53 0.32 5.52 -16.91
N ALA A 54 1.13 4.65 -17.52
CA ALA A 54 2.58 4.66 -17.36
C ALA A 54 3.21 6.02 -17.71
N ASP A 55 2.65 6.74 -18.69
CA ASP A 55 3.19 7.97 -19.24
C ASP A 55 2.82 9.20 -18.41
N GLY A 56 1.67 9.18 -17.72
CA GLY A 56 1.27 10.33 -16.92
C GLY A 56 -0.12 10.27 -16.30
N VAL A 57 -0.38 11.25 -15.45
CA VAL A 57 -1.72 11.51 -14.91
C VAL A 57 -2.53 12.28 -15.96
N ARG A 58 -3.77 11.85 -16.20
CA ARG A 58 -4.72 12.50 -17.11
C ARG A 58 -5.78 13.30 -16.37
N VAL A 59 -6.32 12.77 -15.28
CA VAL A 59 -7.42 13.40 -14.52
C VAL A 59 -7.07 13.49 -13.03
N ARG A 60 -7.45 14.62 -12.43
CA ARG A 60 -7.46 14.84 -10.96
C ARG A 60 -8.80 15.44 -10.58
N VAL A 61 -9.50 14.80 -9.65
CA VAL A 61 -10.75 15.30 -9.09
C VAL A 61 -10.62 15.33 -7.58
N ALA A 62 -10.96 16.46 -6.96
CA ALA A 62 -11.13 16.57 -5.51
C ALA A 62 -12.50 17.17 -5.24
N ARG A 63 -13.31 16.51 -4.41
CA ARG A 63 -14.66 16.95 -4.06
C ARG A 63 -14.98 16.63 -2.61
N GLY A 64 -15.83 17.45 -2.00
CA GLY A 64 -16.31 17.28 -0.65
C GLY A 64 -15.40 17.93 0.39
N LEU A 65 -15.43 17.37 1.59
CA LEU A 65 -14.74 17.89 2.77
C LEU A 65 -13.71 16.89 3.28
N ARG A 66 -12.56 17.39 3.73
CA ARG A 66 -11.58 16.60 4.49
C ARG A 66 -11.78 16.73 6.01
N VAL A 67 -12.47 17.77 6.47
CA VAL A 67 -12.96 17.92 7.84
C VAL A 67 -14.44 18.30 7.77
N THR A 68 -15.28 17.64 8.55
CA THR A 68 -16.72 17.92 8.65
C THR A 68 -17.06 18.63 9.97
N GLY A 69 -18.27 19.19 10.08
CA GLY A 69 -18.74 19.88 11.29
C GLY A 69 -18.45 21.39 11.30
N GLU A 70 -18.39 21.99 12.49
CA GLU A 70 -18.28 23.45 12.68
C GLU A 70 -16.98 24.05 12.10
N HIS A 71 -15.93 23.24 11.97
CA HIS A 71 -14.64 23.63 11.40
C HIS A 71 -14.38 22.89 10.09
N ALA A 72 -15.37 22.92 9.19
CA ALA A 72 -15.27 22.23 7.92
C ALA A 72 -14.07 22.72 7.08
N GLU A 73 -13.34 21.77 6.50
CA GLU A 73 -12.23 22.04 5.57
C GLU A 73 -12.51 21.36 4.24
N ALA A 74 -12.38 22.10 3.14
CA ALA A 74 -12.57 21.57 1.79
C ALA A 74 -11.53 20.49 1.47
N MET A 75 -11.95 19.47 0.73
CA MET A 75 -11.06 18.52 0.11
C MET A 75 -10.32 19.19 -1.05
N THR A 76 -8.98 19.11 -1.06
CA THR A 76 -8.14 19.62 -2.15
C THR A 76 -7.33 18.49 -2.78
N VAL A 77 -6.87 18.66 -4.02
CA VAL A 77 -6.10 17.65 -4.76
C VAL A 77 -4.78 17.28 -4.07
N ASP A 78 -4.27 18.18 -3.25
CA ASP A 78 -3.04 18.02 -2.48
C ASP A 78 -3.29 17.53 -1.04
N THR A 79 -4.52 17.18 -0.66
CA THR A 79 -4.80 16.54 0.63
C THR A 79 -3.95 15.29 0.81
N VAL A 80 -3.44 15.11 2.02
CA VAL A 80 -2.63 13.96 2.43
C VAL A 80 -3.49 13.05 3.31
N PHE A 81 -3.41 11.74 3.08
CA PHE A 81 -4.20 10.74 3.80
C PHE A 81 -3.32 9.78 4.57
N ASP A 82 -3.79 9.31 5.73
CA ASP A 82 -3.26 8.09 6.36
C ASP A 82 -3.56 6.91 5.43
N LEU A 83 -2.51 6.26 4.94
CA LEU A 83 -2.63 5.19 3.95
C LEU A 83 -3.02 3.84 4.53
N ALA A 84 -3.07 3.71 5.85
CA ALA A 84 -3.36 2.43 6.50
C ALA A 84 -2.47 1.32 5.90
N SER A 85 -3.09 0.22 5.49
CA SER A 85 -2.42 -0.94 4.90
C SER A 85 -1.74 -0.72 3.56
N LEU A 86 -2.01 0.36 2.81
CA LEU A 86 -1.22 0.68 1.61
C LEU A 86 0.27 0.95 1.94
N THR A 87 0.59 1.20 3.21
CA THR A 87 1.97 1.22 3.73
C THR A 87 2.75 -0.06 3.36
N LYS A 88 2.08 -1.23 3.38
CA LYS A 88 2.71 -2.53 3.13
C LYS A 88 3.36 -2.59 1.75
N PRO A 89 2.62 -2.44 0.63
CA PRO A 89 3.20 -2.44 -0.70
C PRO A 89 4.06 -1.21 -0.99
N VAL A 90 3.65 -0.01 -0.54
CA VAL A 90 4.29 1.25 -0.94
C VAL A 90 5.66 1.45 -0.26
N ALA A 91 5.81 0.99 0.99
CA ALA A 91 7.05 1.14 1.75
C ALA A 91 7.75 -0.21 1.97
N THR A 92 7.13 -1.09 2.75
CA THR A 92 7.81 -2.25 3.34
C THR A 92 8.19 -3.31 2.32
N ALA A 93 7.30 -3.63 1.38
CA ALA A 93 7.58 -4.58 0.31
C ALA A 93 8.71 -4.06 -0.59
N VAL A 94 8.66 -2.78 -0.99
CA VAL A 94 9.69 -2.13 -1.80
C VAL A 94 11.04 -2.13 -1.08
N ALA A 95 11.08 -1.74 0.20
CA ALA A 95 12.30 -1.75 1.01
C ALA A 95 12.89 -3.17 1.13
N THR A 96 12.04 -4.17 1.33
CA THR A 96 12.46 -5.58 1.38
C THR A 96 13.08 -6.04 0.06
N MET A 97 12.44 -5.74 -1.06
CA MET A 97 12.96 -6.05 -2.40
C MET A 97 14.27 -5.32 -2.69
N GLN A 98 14.37 -4.06 -2.25
CA GLN A 98 15.59 -3.26 -2.34
C GLN A 98 16.77 -3.85 -1.58
N LEU A 99 16.55 -4.41 -0.38
CA LEU A 99 17.58 -5.14 0.35
C LEU A 99 17.94 -6.45 -0.34
N ALA A 100 16.96 -7.13 -0.94
CA ALA A 100 17.19 -8.35 -1.72
C ALA A 100 18.07 -8.10 -2.95
N GLU A 101 17.80 -7.01 -3.69
CA GLU A 101 18.60 -6.60 -4.85
C GLU A 101 20.05 -6.27 -4.51
N ARG A 102 20.30 -5.79 -3.29
CA ARG A 102 21.64 -5.49 -2.77
C ARG A 102 22.34 -6.72 -2.19
N GLY A 103 21.73 -7.91 -2.27
CA GLY A 103 22.26 -9.15 -1.68
C GLY A 103 22.28 -9.15 -0.15
N MET A 104 21.60 -8.20 0.50
CA MET A 104 21.57 -8.07 1.95
C MET A 104 20.55 -9.02 2.59
N LEU A 105 19.56 -9.45 1.83
CA LEU A 105 18.66 -10.56 2.19
C LEU A 105 18.33 -11.43 1.00
N SER A 106 17.83 -12.63 1.27
CA SER A 106 17.22 -13.53 0.30
C SER A 106 15.75 -13.73 0.67
N LEU A 107 14.87 -13.69 -0.34
CA LEU A 107 13.43 -13.89 -0.16
C LEU A 107 13.11 -15.30 0.35
N ASP A 108 13.92 -16.29 -0.02
CA ASP A 108 13.72 -17.70 0.32
C ASP A 108 14.49 -18.12 1.58
N ALA A 109 15.27 -17.20 2.16
CA ALA A 109 15.88 -17.45 3.45
C ALA A 109 14.86 -17.29 4.59
N PRO A 110 14.99 -18.08 5.68
CA PRO A 110 14.20 -17.88 6.87
C PRO A 110 14.39 -16.48 7.46
N ALA A 111 13.31 -15.84 7.89
CA ALA A 111 13.33 -14.55 8.58
C ALA A 111 14.20 -14.59 9.85
N ALA A 112 14.26 -15.75 10.52
CA ALA A 112 15.11 -16.00 11.68
C ALA A 112 16.62 -15.80 11.38
N ARG A 113 17.05 -15.87 10.10
CA ARG A 113 18.43 -15.54 9.72
C ARG A 113 18.78 -14.08 10.02
N TYR A 114 17.83 -13.16 9.88
CA TYR A 114 18.03 -11.71 10.04
C TYR A 114 17.52 -11.20 11.39
N TRP A 115 16.60 -11.94 12.02
CA TRP A 115 16.15 -11.71 13.38
C TRP A 115 16.08 -13.03 14.16
N PRO A 116 17.18 -13.50 14.77
CA PRO A 116 17.25 -14.83 15.40
C PRO A 116 16.15 -15.11 16.44
N ALA A 117 15.79 -14.12 17.26
CA ALA A 117 14.72 -14.27 18.25
C ALA A 117 13.35 -14.55 17.61
N PHE A 118 13.10 -14.10 16.38
CA PHE A 118 11.87 -14.44 15.66
C PHE A 118 11.75 -15.95 15.41
N GLY A 119 12.84 -16.72 15.34
CA GLY A 119 12.79 -18.16 15.05
C GLY A 119 12.14 -19.03 16.14
N ALA A 120 11.86 -18.47 17.32
CA ALA A 120 11.24 -19.20 18.44
C ALA A 120 9.81 -19.68 18.11
N HIS A 121 9.29 -20.63 18.90
CA HIS A 121 7.89 -21.08 18.85
C HIS A 121 7.40 -21.53 17.46
N GLY A 122 8.21 -22.32 16.75
CA GLY A 122 7.84 -22.90 15.45
C GLY A 122 7.99 -21.97 14.25
N LYS A 123 8.61 -20.79 14.42
CA LYS A 123 8.79 -19.79 13.36
C LYS A 123 10.12 -19.87 12.62
N ALA A 124 11.02 -20.78 13.01
CA ALA A 124 12.39 -20.88 12.49
C ALA A 124 12.48 -21.08 10.98
N GLY A 125 11.48 -21.72 10.36
CA GLY A 125 11.44 -21.99 8.91
C GLY A 125 10.69 -20.96 8.07
N ILE A 126 10.04 -19.96 8.68
CA ILE A 126 9.21 -18.99 7.95
C ILE A 126 10.13 -18.08 7.11
N THR A 127 9.93 -18.06 5.79
CA THR A 127 10.75 -17.28 4.86
C THR A 127 10.27 -15.83 4.70
N ILE A 128 11.16 -14.96 4.21
CA ILE A 128 10.80 -13.57 3.86
C ILE A 128 9.66 -13.54 2.83
N ARG A 129 9.69 -14.43 1.83
CA ARG A 129 8.63 -14.58 0.81
C ARG A 129 7.30 -14.94 1.44
N GLN A 130 7.28 -15.86 2.39
CA GLN A 130 6.05 -16.26 3.07
C GLN A 130 5.44 -15.14 3.93
N LEU A 131 6.27 -14.29 4.54
CA LEU A 131 5.80 -13.08 5.21
C LEU A 131 5.17 -12.10 4.22
N LEU A 132 5.87 -11.80 3.12
CA LEU A 132 5.42 -10.85 2.09
C LEU A 132 4.07 -11.25 1.47
N ALA A 133 3.86 -12.55 1.28
CA ALA A 133 2.69 -13.13 0.62
C ALA A 133 1.58 -13.58 1.59
N HIS A 134 1.69 -13.23 2.87
CA HIS A 134 0.69 -13.58 3.88
C HIS A 134 0.44 -15.09 4.08
N VAL A 135 1.43 -15.93 3.83
CA VAL A 135 1.35 -17.40 4.01
C VAL A 135 2.24 -17.90 5.14
N SER A 136 2.53 -17.06 6.14
CA SER A 136 3.40 -17.41 7.27
C SER A 136 2.72 -18.26 8.35
N GLY A 137 1.38 -18.31 8.35
CA GLY A 137 0.57 -18.87 9.44
C GLY A 137 0.47 -17.98 10.68
N LEU A 138 1.07 -16.79 10.70
CA LEU A 138 1.04 -15.89 11.87
C LEU A 138 -0.39 -15.38 12.17
N PRO A 139 -0.71 -15.11 13.45
CA PRO A 139 -1.92 -14.39 13.83
C PRO A 139 -2.12 -13.07 13.08
N VAL A 140 -3.37 -12.65 12.90
CA VAL A 140 -3.73 -11.43 12.15
C VAL A 140 -3.20 -10.14 12.82
N GLY A 141 -3.03 -10.18 14.14
CA GLY A 141 -2.52 -9.08 14.97
C GLY A 141 -1.85 -9.61 16.24
N VAL A 142 -1.48 -8.70 17.13
CA VAL A 142 -0.85 -9.03 18.42
C VAL A 142 -1.83 -9.68 19.41
N SER A 143 -1.32 -10.40 20.40
CA SER A 143 -2.12 -11.24 21.30
C SER A 143 -3.08 -10.50 22.24
N SER A 144 -2.79 -9.22 22.54
CA SER A 144 -3.52 -8.48 23.57
C SER A 144 -3.30 -6.97 23.49
N SER A 145 -4.17 -6.20 24.17
CA SER A 145 -3.96 -4.76 24.39
C SER A 145 -2.67 -4.45 25.14
N ARG A 146 -2.19 -5.38 25.99
CA ARG A 146 -0.90 -5.28 26.68
C ARG A 146 0.27 -5.26 25.69
N ALA A 147 0.18 -5.99 24.58
CA ALA A 147 1.20 -5.96 23.53
C ALA A 147 1.26 -4.62 22.79
N LEU A 148 0.15 -3.85 22.76
CA LEU A 148 0.06 -2.55 22.09
C LEU A 148 0.58 -1.37 22.91
N ARG A 149 1.19 -1.59 24.07
CA ARG A 149 1.64 -0.49 24.95
C ARG A 149 2.93 0.18 24.49
N SER A 150 3.78 -0.52 23.74
CA SER A 150 5.05 0.00 23.25
C SER A 150 5.64 -0.90 22.17
N ARG A 151 6.57 -0.35 21.38
CA ARG A 151 7.39 -1.10 20.42
C ARG A 151 8.02 -2.35 21.06
N ALA A 152 8.56 -2.23 22.26
CA ALA A 152 9.18 -3.34 22.97
C ALA A 152 8.15 -4.45 23.32
N ALA A 153 6.94 -4.06 23.74
CA ALA A 153 5.88 -5.02 24.03
C ALA A 153 5.37 -5.73 22.77
N VAL A 154 5.23 -5.01 21.65
CA VAL A 154 4.87 -5.60 20.34
C VAL A 154 5.91 -6.62 19.91
N LEU A 155 7.20 -6.26 19.92
CA LEU A 155 8.26 -7.18 19.48
C LEU A 155 8.39 -8.40 20.38
N ALA A 156 8.22 -8.24 21.70
CA ALA A 156 8.20 -9.36 22.63
C ALA A 156 7.03 -10.32 22.35
N ASP A 157 5.85 -9.78 22.05
CA ASP A 157 4.67 -10.56 21.66
C ASP A 157 4.90 -11.35 20.36
N ILE A 158 5.50 -10.70 19.35
CA ILE A 158 5.88 -11.33 18.07
C ILE A 158 6.90 -12.45 18.27
N VAL A 159 7.86 -12.28 19.18
CA VAL A 159 8.80 -13.36 19.50
C VAL A 159 8.08 -14.53 20.14
N ALA A 160 7.17 -14.27 21.08
CA ALA A 160 6.48 -15.29 21.87
C ALA A 160 5.31 -15.99 21.14
N MET A 161 4.78 -15.44 20.05
CA MET A 161 3.61 -16.02 19.36
C MET A 161 3.92 -17.30 18.58
N THR A 162 2.92 -18.15 18.45
CA THR A 162 2.95 -19.38 17.66
C THR A 162 2.08 -19.23 16.40
N PRO A 163 2.55 -19.68 15.21
CA PRO A 163 1.70 -19.75 14.01
C PRO A 163 0.45 -20.61 14.24
N GLY A 164 -0.69 -20.20 13.68
CA GLY A 164 -1.95 -20.96 13.74
C GLY A 164 -2.08 -22.04 12.66
N ALA A 165 -1.19 -22.02 11.65
CA ALA A 165 -1.10 -23.00 10.58
C ALA A 165 0.36 -23.12 10.13
N PRO A 166 0.77 -24.24 9.49
CA PRO A 166 2.09 -24.34 8.88
C PRO A 166 2.29 -23.25 7.81
N ALA A 167 3.51 -22.75 7.69
CA ALA A 167 3.82 -21.76 6.66
C ALA A 167 3.68 -22.38 5.25
N GLY A 168 3.13 -21.61 4.32
CA GLY A 168 2.87 -22.00 2.94
C GLY A 168 1.51 -22.66 2.70
N THR A 169 0.72 -23.00 3.72
CA THR A 169 -0.52 -23.78 3.52
C THR A 169 -1.79 -22.94 3.37
N GLN A 170 -1.81 -21.73 3.93
CA GLN A 170 -2.98 -20.86 3.91
C GLN A 170 -2.58 -19.39 3.80
N VAL A 171 -3.28 -18.63 2.96
CA VAL A 171 -3.21 -17.18 2.92
C VAL A 171 -4.02 -16.62 4.09
N ARG A 172 -3.34 -15.89 4.97
CA ARG A 172 -3.93 -15.19 6.11
C ARG A 172 -3.35 -13.79 6.19
N TYR A 173 -4.14 -12.80 5.77
CA TYR A 173 -3.78 -11.40 5.89
C TYR A 173 -3.47 -11.05 7.35
N SER A 174 -2.25 -10.61 7.59
CA SER A 174 -1.68 -10.44 8.94
C SER A 174 -0.78 -9.21 8.96
N ASP A 175 -1.09 -8.27 9.84
CA ASP A 175 -0.26 -7.10 10.06
C ASP A 175 1.09 -7.47 10.66
N VAL A 176 1.13 -8.54 11.46
CA VAL A 176 2.35 -9.03 12.09
C VAL A 176 3.42 -9.37 11.06
N ASN A 177 3.05 -9.95 9.92
CA ASN A 177 4.01 -10.25 8.85
C ASN A 177 4.80 -9.01 8.43
N TYR A 178 4.10 -7.89 8.30
CA TYR A 178 4.70 -6.65 7.82
C TYR A 178 5.40 -5.87 8.92
N VAL A 179 4.98 -6.00 10.19
CA VAL A 179 5.79 -5.54 11.33
C VAL A 179 7.12 -6.27 11.37
N VAL A 180 7.14 -7.60 11.19
CA VAL A 180 8.37 -8.41 11.13
C VAL A 180 9.26 -7.98 9.96
N LEU A 181 8.70 -7.77 8.77
CA LEU A 181 9.46 -7.29 7.61
C LEU A 181 10.07 -5.90 7.84
N GLY A 182 9.29 -4.97 8.41
CA GLY A 182 9.79 -3.64 8.80
C GLY A 182 10.95 -3.73 9.79
N GLU A 183 10.82 -4.55 10.83
CA GLU A 183 11.87 -4.80 11.82
C GLU A 183 13.14 -5.41 11.18
N ILE A 184 12.99 -6.33 10.23
CA ILE A 184 14.11 -6.93 9.49
C ILE A 184 14.81 -5.89 8.61
N VAL A 185 14.07 -5.00 7.96
CA VAL A 185 14.65 -3.88 7.20
C VAL A 185 15.52 -3.03 8.10
N GLU A 186 15.04 -2.68 9.30
CA GLU A 186 15.82 -1.88 10.27
C GLU A 186 17.08 -2.60 10.75
N ARG A 187 16.97 -3.89 11.06
CA ARG A 187 18.09 -4.71 11.54
C ARG A 187 19.20 -4.86 10.50
N ILE A 188 18.83 -5.06 9.24
CA ILE A 188 19.77 -5.29 8.15
C ILE A 188 20.42 -3.98 7.69
N SER A 189 19.61 -2.92 7.57
CA SER A 189 20.09 -1.63 7.04
C SER A 189 20.73 -0.74 8.11
N HIS A 190 20.52 -1.05 9.38
CA HIS A 190 20.84 -0.18 10.52
C HIS A 190 20.19 1.21 10.43
N ARG A 191 19.08 1.32 9.69
CA ARG A 191 18.32 2.56 9.50
C ARG A 191 16.84 2.28 9.76
N PRO A 192 16.14 3.17 10.47
CA PRO A 192 14.68 3.09 10.61
C PRO A 192 13.97 2.96 9.26
N LEU A 193 12.82 2.28 9.22
CA LEU A 193 12.09 2.03 7.97
C LEU A 193 11.72 3.33 7.24
N ASP A 194 11.30 4.36 7.98
CA ASP A 194 10.96 5.67 7.43
C ASP A 194 12.17 6.37 6.80
N VAL A 195 13.33 6.29 7.46
CA VAL A 195 14.61 6.84 6.96
C VAL A 195 15.07 6.11 5.69
N TRP A 196 14.94 4.77 5.66
CA TRP A 196 15.26 3.99 4.46
C TRP A 196 14.35 4.37 3.29
N CYS A 197 13.03 4.35 3.50
CA CYS A 197 12.06 4.64 2.45
C CYS A 197 12.14 6.09 1.96
N ALA A 198 12.37 7.07 2.83
CA ALA A 198 12.57 8.45 2.43
C ALA A 198 13.79 8.60 1.49
N ALA A 199 14.90 7.94 1.80
CA ALA A 199 16.14 8.06 1.03
C ALA A 199 16.14 7.24 -0.27
N HIS A 200 15.49 6.08 -0.29
CA HIS A 200 15.63 5.10 -1.37
C HIS A 200 14.35 4.88 -2.19
N VAL A 201 13.20 5.40 -1.75
CA VAL A 201 11.91 5.25 -2.44
C VAL A 201 11.29 6.61 -2.71
N PHE A 202 10.92 7.35 -1.66
CA PHE A 202 10.10 8.56 -1.80
C PHE A 202 10.88 9.72 -2.39
N GLY A 203 12.09 9.99 -1.90
CA GLY A 203 12.98 11.03 -2.42
C GLY A 203 13.30 10.83 -3.91
N PRO A 204 13.82 9.64 -4.32
CA PRO A 204 14.08 9.36 -5.73
C PRO A 204 12.85 9.48 -6.64
N LEU A 205 11.65 9.11 -6.16
CA LEU A 205 10.41 9.26 -6.93
C LEU A 205 9.83 10.67 -6.92
N GLY A 206 10.38 11.60 -6.13
CA GLY A 206 9.82 12.93 -5.95
C GLY A 206 8.46 12.91 -5.24
N MET A 207 8.23 11.92 -4.36
CA MET A 207 7.02 11.81 -3.54
C MET A 207 7.13 12.73 -2.30
N ALA A 208 7.11 14.05 -2.55
CA ALA A 208 7.37 15.07 -1.54
C ALA A 208 6.26 15.23 -0.49
N SER A 209 5.08 14.67 -0.74
CA SER A 209 3.95 14.64 0.18
C SER A 209 3.80 13.25 0.84
N THR A 210 4.87 12.47 0.89
CA THR A 210 4.86 11.12 1.45
C THR A 210 5.85 10.99 2.60
N ALA A 211 5.34 10.64 3.78
CA ALA A 211 6.17 10.45 4.97
C ALA A 211 5.47 9.55 5.99
N PHE A 212 6.27 8.82 6.77
CA PHE A 212 5.83 8.40 8.10
C PHE A 212 5.93 9.62 9.03
N ARG A 213 4.99 9.77 9.97
CA ARG A 213 4.96 10.89 10.94
C ARG A 213 5.08 12.26 10.22
N PRO A 214 4.06 12.67 9.46
CA PRO A 214 4.13 13.84 8.58
C PRO A 214 4.60 15.10 9.33
N PRO A 215 5.65 15.79 8.84
CA PRO A 215 6.14 17.02 9.46
C PRO A 215 5.15 18.18 9.30
N ALA A 216 5.38 19.29 10.00
CA ALA A 216 4.44 20.42 10.08
C ALA A 216 3.89 20.93 8.71
N PRO A 217 4.70 21.10 7.64
CA PRO A 217 4.18 21.54 6.34
C PRO A 217 3.20 20.54 5.71
N LEU A 218 3.42 19.24 5.95
CA LEU A 218 2.55 18.16 5.51
C LEU A 218 1.32 18.05 6.39
N PHE A 219 1.48 18.20 7.70
CA PHE A 219 0.42 18.09 8.71
C PHE A 219 -0.79 18.98 8.39
N ALA A 220 -0.55 20.21 7.93
CA ALA A 220 -1.60 21.16 7.53
C ALA A 220 -2.49 20.66 6.39
N ARG A 221 -1.99 19.73 5.56
CA ARG A 221 -2.70 19.11 4.43
C ARG A 221 -3.30 17.75 4.77
N VAL A 222 -3.02 17.20 5.96
CA VAL A 222 -3.51 15.87 6.36
C VAL A 222 -5.01 15.92 6.64
N ALA A 223 -5.79 15.05 6.00
CA ALA A 223 -7.16 14.76 6.40
C ALA A 223 -7.16 13.98 7.73
N PRO A 224 -7.96 14.37 8.74
CA PRO A 224 -8.14 13.57 9.94
C PRO A 224 -8.75 12.20 9.62
N THR A 225 -8.29 11.17 10.32
CA THR A 225 -8.65 9.78 10.00
C THR A 225 -9.83 9.27 10.83
N THR A 226 -9.93 9.66 12.10
CA THR A 226 -10.97 9.22 13.04
C THR A 226 -11.02 10.12 14.27
N VAL A 227 -12.05 9.97 15.11
CA VAL A 227 -12.10 10.58 16.44
C VAL A 227 -11.64 9.54 17.47
N ARG A 228 -10.66 9.89 18.30
CA ARG A 228 -10.17 9.06 19.40
C ARG A 228 -10.16 9.89 20.67
N ASP A 229 -10.83 9.41 21.71
CA ASP A 229 -10.95 10.08 23.02
C ASP A 229 -11.44 11.53 22.90
N GLY A 230 -12.39 11.79 21.99
CA GLY A 230 -12.95 13.13 21.73
C GLY A 230 -12.09 14.04 20.85
N HIS A 231 -10.93 13.57 20.37
CA HIS A 231 -10.03 14.34 19.52
C HIS A 231 -9.99 13.81 18.09
N LEU A 232 -10.05 14.72 17.12
CA LEU A 232 -9.79 14.40 15.70
C LEU A 232 -8.32 14.00 15.54
N LEU A 233 -8.09 12.73 15.20
CA LEU A 233 -6.76 12.21 14.97
C LEU A 233 -6.27 12.68 13.59
N ARG A 234 -5.30 13.61 13.59
CA ARG A 234 -4.68 14.20 12.39
C ARG A 234 -3.17 14.05 12.47
N GLY A 235 -2.54 13.63 11.37
CA GLY A 235 -1.08 13.49 11.26
C GLY A 235 -0.46 12.41 12.16
N SER A 236 -1.29 11.60 12.82
CA SER A 236 -0.90 10.44 13.62
C SER A 236 -1.62 9.22 13.08
N VAL A 237 -0.92 8.09 12.99
CA VAL A 237 -1.49 6.85 12.45
C VAL A 237 -2.68 6.38 13.29
N HIS A 238 -3.78 6.01 12.63
CA HIS A 238 -4.95 5.50 13.34
C HIS A 238 -4.80 4.02 13.73
N ASP A 239 -4.04 3.24 12.97
CA ASP A 239 -3.76 1.83 13.26
C ASP A 239 -3.08 1.67 14.63
N PRO A 240 -3.67 0.92 15.57
CA PRO A 240 -3.16 0.84 16.94
C PRO A 240 -1.82 0.10 17.02
N LEU A 241 -1.56 -0.86 16.12
CA LEU A 241 -0.28 -1.58 16.09
C LEU A 241 0.85 -0.68 15.63
N ALA A 242 0.66 0.08 14.55
CA ALA A 242 1.63 1.06 14.08
C ALA A 242 1.80 2.21 15.09
N ALA A 243 0.73 2.65 15.76
CA ALA A 243 0.81 3.63 16.83
C ALA A 243 1.68 3.12 18.00
N ALA A 244 1.50 1.86 18.43
CA ALA A 244 2.32 1.23 19.46
C ALA A 244 3.81 1.13 19.07
N MET A 245 4.09 0.99 17.77
CA MET A 245 5.44 1.00 17.20
C MET A 245 6.05 2.41 17.06
N GLY A 246 5.33 3.46 17.47
CA GLY A 246 5.80 4.85 17.40
C GLY A 246 5.48 5.55 16.08
N GLY A 247 4.50 5.06 15.32
CA GLY A 247 4.05 5.64 14.05
C GLY A 247 4.87 5.22 12.82
N VAL A 248 5.90 4.39 13.02
CA VAL A 248 6.72 3.80 11.95
C VAL A 248 6.66 2.28 12.10
N ALA A 249 5.85 1.63 11.27
CA ALA A 249 5.72 0.19 11.25
C ALA A 249 5.54 -0.31 9.82
N GLY A 250 5.92 -1.56 9.57
CA GLY A 250 5.81 -2.07 8.21
C GLY A 250 4.38 -2.32 7.75
N ASN A 251 3.41 -2.43 8.66
CA ASN A 251 2.01 -2.71 8.37
C ASN A 251 1.18 -1.46 8.05
N ALA A 252 1.46 -0.32 8.69
CA ALA A 252 0.71 0.94 8.57
C ALA A 252 1.56 2.16 9.00
N GLY A 253 1.03 3.37 8.85
CA GLY A 253 1.64 4.61 9.34
C GLY A 253 2.26 5.52 8.28
N LEU A 254 2.21 5.11 7.01
CA LEU A 254 2.58 5.97 5.89
C LEU A 254 1.43 6.94 5.59
N PHE A 255 1.79 8.19 5.30
CA PHE A 255 0.89 9.20 4.78
C PHE A 255 1.31 9.57 3.36
N ALA A 256 0.36 9.78 2.45
CA ALA A 256 0.65 10.28 1.10
C ALA A 256 -0.51 11.07 0.49
N SER A 257 -0.22 11.86 -0.54
CA SER A 257 -1.24 12.39 -1.46
C SER A 257 -1.51 11.41 -2.61
N ALA A 258 -2.64 11.60 -3.30
CA ALA A 258 -2.97 10.81 -4.47
C ALA A 258 -1.94 10.99 -5.62
N ASP A 259 -1.36 12.18 -5.76
CA ASP A 259 -0.32 12.47 -6.75
C ASP A 259 1.00 11.73 -6.49
N ASP A 260 1.36 11.55 -5.23
CA ASP A 260 2.54 10.76 -4.87
C ASP A 260 2.31 9.27 -5.12
N LEU A 261 1.11 8.77 -4.79
CA LEU A 261 0.72 7.41 -5.14
C LEU A 261 0.68 7.19 -6.66
N ALA A 262 0.28 8.19 -7.45
CA ALA A 262 0.33 8.11 -8.90
C ALA A 262 1.78 8.00 -9.43
N ARG A 263 2.75 8.69 -8.82
CA ARG A 263 4.19 8.52 -9.12
C ARG A 263 4.66 7.10 -8.81
N PHE A 264 4.25 6.55 -7.65
CA PHE A 264 4.55 5.18 -7.28
C PHE A 264 3.94 4.17 -8.26
N ALA A 265 2.66 4.31 -8.62
CA ALA A 265 1.99 3.45 -9.58
C ALA A 265 2.68 3.48 -10.96
N ARG A 266 3.09 4.67 -11.42
CA ARG A 266 3.87 4.82 -12.67
C ARG A 266 5.23 4.16 -12.60
N MET A 267 5.89 4.16 -11.44
CA MET A 267 7.14 3.41 -11.25
C MET A 267 6.92 1.91 -11.43
N LEU A 268 5.83 1.36 -10.92
CA LEU A 268 5.47 -0.05 -11.10
C LEU A 268 5.18 -0.36 -12.57
N MET A 269 4.29 0.41 -13.22
CA MET A 269 3.91 0.22 -14.63
C MET A 269 5.10 0.30 -15.60
N ASN A 270 6.11 1.09 -15.26
CA ASN A 270 7.35 1.23 -16.05
C ASN A 270 8.46 0.24 -15.63
N GLY A 271 8.11 -0.86 -14.97
CA GLY A 271 9.05 -1.92 -14.61
C GLY A 271 10.12 -1.46 -13.63
N GLY A 272 9.74 -0.65 -12.65
CA GLY A 272 10.57 -0.26 -11.52
C GLY A 272 11.25 1.11 -11.64
N ALA A 273 10.89 1.89 -12.66
CA ALA A 273 11.53 3.17 -12.96
C ALA A 273 10.51 4.29 -13.22
N LEU A 274 10.86 5.52 -12.90
CA LEU A 274 10.11 6.73 -13.24
C LEU A 274 11.08 7.75 -13.84
N GLY A 275 10.97 8.02 -15.14
CA GLY A 275 11.96 8.81 -15.87
C GLY A 275 13.34 8.16 -15.80
N ALA A 276 14.37 8.93 -15.41
CA ALA A 276 15.74 8.44 -15.27
C ALA A 276 15.99 7.66 -13.96
N VAL A 277 15.04 7.68 -13.01
CA VAL A 277 15.22 7.07 -11.70
C VAL A 277 14.70 5.63 -11.70
N ARG A 278 15.52 4.70 -11.20
CA ARG A 278 15.12 3.31 -10.96
C ARG A 278 15.11 3.02 -9.46
N VAL A 279 13.95 2.62 -8.95
CA VAL A 279 13.75 2.24 -7.54
C VAL A 279 13.85 0.73 -7.34
N LEU A 280 13.40 -0.04 -8.35
CA LEU A 280 13.47 -1.50 -8.39
C LEU A 280 13.92 -1.99 -9.78
N ALA A 281 14.62 -3.11 -9.82
CA ALA A 281 14.89 -3.84 -11.04
C ALA A 281 13.60 -4.49 -11.58
N ARG A 282 13.50 -4.65 -12.90
CA ARG A 282 12.36 -5.32 -13.55
C ARG A 282 12.07 -6.71 -12.98
N ARG A 283 13.12 -7.48 -12.64
CA ARG A 283 12.98 -8.80 -12.00
C ARG A 283 12.28 -8.74 -10.64
N SER A 284 12.44 -7.64 -9.90
CA SER A 284 11.81 -7.45 -8.60
C SER A 284 10.36 -7.03 -8.73
N ILE A 285 10.04 -6.21 -9.75
CA ILE A 285 8.66 -5.92 -10.12
C ILE A 285 7.93 -7.21 -10.51
N ALA A 286 8.53 -8.01 -11.40
CA ALA A 286 7.95 -9.31 -11.77
C ALA A 286 7.74 -10.21 -10.54
N ALA A 287 8.64 -10.18 -9.56
CA ALA A 287 8.46 -10.92 -8.30
C ALA A 287 7.32 -10.37 -7.41
N LEU A 288 7.06 -9.05 -7.41
CA LEU A 288 5.91 -8.43 -6.73
C LEU A 288 4.59 -8.70 -7.46
N GLU A 289 4.63 -9.06 -8.74
CA GLU A 289 3.45 -9.36 -9.58
C GLU A 289 3.15 -10.86 -9.68
N THR A 290 4.10 -11.72 -9.30
CA THR A 290 3.95 -13.18 -9.35
C THR A 290 3.35 -13.69 -8.04
N PRO A 291 2.22 -14.41 -8.05
CA PRO A 291 1.64 -15.00 -6.84
C PRO A 291 2.64 -15.92 -6.15
N ALA A 292 2.84 -15.71 -4.85
CA ALA A 292 3.69 -16.55 -4.01
C ALA A 292 2.86 -17.47 -3.09
N SER A 293 1.56 -17.57 -3.38
CA SER A 293 0.56 -18.32 -2.63
C SER A 293 -0.17 -19.36 -3.48
N LEU A 294 0.38 -19.77 -4.63
CA LEU A 294 -0.28 -20.69 -5.57
C LEU A 294 -0.66 -22.03 -4.92
N ASP A 295 0.17 -22.52 -4.01
CA ASP A 295 -0.04 -23.79 -3.30
C ASP A 295 -0.81 -23.62 -2.00
N ALA A 296 -1.20 -22.39 -1.64
CA ALA A 296 -1.88 -22.06 -0.40
C ALA A 296 -3.39 -21.93 -0.59
N GLN A 297 -4.16 -22.32 0.42
CA GLN A 297 -5.60 -22.09 0.45
C GLN A 297 -5.92 -20.61 0.66
N GLY A 298 -6.87 -20.06 -0.11
CA GLY A 298 -7.36 -18.68 0.02
C GLY A 298 -7.15 -17.84 -1.25
N ASP A 299 -7.45 -16.54 -1.15
CA ASP A 299 -7.27 -15.61 -2.27
C ASP A 299 -5.79 -15.46 -2.63
N LEU A 300 -5.50 -15.38 -3.92
CA LEU A 300 -4.14 -15.26 -4.41
C LEU A 300 -3.48 -13.98 -3.90
N HIS A 301 -2.26 -14.13 -3.41
CA HIS A 301 -1.44 -13.05 -2.91
C HIS A 301 -0.06 -13.11 -3.56
N THR A 302 0.39 -11.94 -4.03
CA THR A 302 1.78 -11.72 -4.39
C THR A 302 2.52 -11.13 -3.19
N PRO A 303 3.85 -11.06 -3.23
CA PRO A 303 4.61 -10.24 -2.30
C PRO A 303 4.13 -8.77 -2.36
N GLY A 304 3.37 -8.33 -1.34
CA GLY A 304 2.88 -6.94 -1.26
C GLY A 304 1.42 -6.71 -1.62
N TRP A 305 0.81 -7.58 -2.46
CA TRP A 305 -0.50 -7.31 -3.03
C TRP A 305 -1.46 -8.49 -2.92
N ALA A 306 -2.73 -8.18 -2.70
CA ALA A 306 -3.81 -9.11 -3.01
C ALA A 306 -4.04 -9.10 -4.53
N VAL A 307 -4.26 -10.28 -5.12
CA VAL A 307 -4.60 -10.42 -6.53
C VAL A 307 -6.10 -10.60 -6.64
N GLY A 308 -6.79 -9.58 -7.13
CA GLY A 308 -8.21 -9.62 -7.42
C GLY A 308 -8.48 -9.76 -8.94
N PRO A 309 -9.67 -10.23 -9.33
CA PRO A 309 -10.11 -10.11 -10.71
C PRO A 309 -10.15 -8.62 -11.15
N PRO A 310 -9.98 -8.32 -12.45
CA PRO A 310 -9.80 -6.96 -12.97
C PRO A 310 -10.99 -6.01 -12.73
N LEU A 311 -12.14 -6.53 -12.32
CA LEU A 311 -13.31 -5.76 -11.93
C LEU A 311 -13.71 -6.14 -10.50
N THR A 312 -13.34 -5.28 -9.55
CA THR A 312 -13.84 -5.38 -8.18
C THR A 312 -15.11 -4.55 -8.07
N ALA A 313 -16.20 -5.17 -7.60
CA ALA A 313 -17.48 -4.45 -7.44
C ALA A 313 -17.34 -3.31 -6.42
N ASN A 314 -18.09 -2.22 -6.63
CA ASN A 314 -18.18 -1.14 -5.64
C ASN A 314 -18.75 -1.70 -4.33
N ARG A 315 -18.00 -1.52 -3.23
CA ARG A 315 -18.27 -2.10 -1.90
C ARG A 315 -19.65 -1.71 -1.34
N TYR A 316 -20.19 -0.56 -1.76
CA TYR A 316 -21.42 0.03 -1.21
C TYR A 316 -22.67 -0.18 -2.09
N ARG A 317 -22.54 -0.70 -3.32
CA ARG A 317 -23.67 -0.90 -4.25
C ARG A 317 -24.03 -2.36 -4.49
N LEU A 318 -23.82 -3.24 -3.51
CA LEU A 318 -24.51 -4.52 -3.51
C LEU A 318 -25.97 -4.30 -3.10
N ALA A 319 -26.91 -4.75 -3.92
CA ALA A 319 -28.21 -5.15 -3.40
C ALA A 319 -27.98 -6.31 -2.39
N PRO A 320 -28.77 -6.45 -1.32
CA PRO A 320 -28.68 -7.61 -0.45
C PRO A 320 -28.85 -8.87 -1.31
N GLY A 321 -27.82 -9.71 -1.38
CA GLY A 321 -27.86 -10.96 -2.13
C GLY A 321 -28.91 -11.90 -1.54
N GLY A 322 -29.99 -12.11 -2.28
CA GLY A 322 -31.12 -12.95 -1.91
C GLY A 322 -32.40 -12.60 -2.69
N ALA A 323 -32.36 -12.70 -4.02
CA ALA A 323 -33.52 -12.84 -4.90
C ALA A 323 -33.09 -13.57 -6.18
#